data_AF-A0A6B3G349-F1
#
_entry.id   AF-A0A6B3G349-F1
#
_cell.length_a   1.000
_cell.length_b   1.000
_cell.length_c   1.000
_cell.angle_alpha   90.00
_cell.angle_beta   90.00
_cell.angle_gamma   90.00
#
_symmetry.space_group_name_H-M   'P 1'
#
loop_
_entity.id
_entity.type
_entity.pdbx_description
1 polymer ?
#
loop_
_entity_poly.entity_id
_entity_poly.type
_entity_poly.pdbx_seq_one_letter_code
_entity_poly.pdbx_strand_id
1 'polypeptide(L)'
;AGRVRRLVQVVAAYGEPESWLDVEAGDGRFAAAARALLPYTAFDGTGLGGEVERARSAGALDEAYRGTLPLLAGELAGRYDVVGLLHQLGDCPDPAAELAAARAVL
;
A
#
# COMPACT_ATOMS: atom_id res chain seq x y z
N ALA A 1 -14.05 -9.26 -0.60
CA ALA A 1 -13.66 -10.00 -1.82
C ALA A 1 -13.90 -9.20 -3.12
N GLY A 2 -15.14 -8.77 -3.43
CA GLY A 2 -15.45 -8.12 -4.73
C GLY A 2 -14.67 -6.82 -5.03
N ARG A 3 -14.51 -5.93 -4.05
CA ARG A 3 -13.74 -4.67 -4.20
C ARG A 3 -12.27 -4.93 -4.54
N VAL A 4 -11.62 -5.85 -3.81
CA VAL A 4 -10.20 -6.22 -4.01
C VAL A 4 -9.97 -6.74 -5.43
N ARG A 5 -10.81 -7.68 -5.89
CA ARG A 5 -10.70 -8.20 -7.27
C ARG A 5 -10.82 -7.09 -8.32
N ARG A 6 -11.74 -6.15 -8.15
CA ARG A 6 -11.91 -5.04 -9.10
C ARG A 6 -10.68 -4.11 -9.12
N LEU A 7 -10.10 -3.80 -7.95
CA LEU A 7 -8.89 -2.98 -7.86
C LEU A 7 -7.70 -3.67 -8.54
N VAL A 8 -7.47 -4.94 -8.23
CA VAL A 8 -6.43 -5.75 -8.87
C VAL A 8 -6.63 -5.79 -10.38
N GLN A 9 -7.85 -5.98 -10.88
CA GLN A 9 -8.14 -5.98 -12.32
C GLN A 9 -7.83 -4.65 -13.01
N VAL A 10 -8.08 -3.52 -12.34
CA VAL A 10 -7.75 -2.20 -12.89
C VAL A 10 -6.24 -2.05 -13.04
N VAL A 11 -5.47 -2.45 -12.02
CA VAL A 11 -4.00 -2.38 -12.05
C VAL A 11 -3.42 -3.37 -13.05
N ALA A 12 -3.92 -4.61 -13.06
CA ALA A 12 -3.47 -5.67 -13.97
C ALA A 12 -3.66 -5.32 -15.46
N ALA A 13 -4.56 -4.37 -15.78
CA ALA A 13 -4.71 -3.85 -17.13
C ALA A 13 -3.50 -3.01 -17.61
N TYR A 14 -2.66 -2.54 -16.68
CA TYR A 14 -1.46 -1.75 -16.97
C TYR A 14 -0.15 -2.54 -16.79
N GLY A 15 -0.21 -3.79 -16.30
CA GLY A 15 0.95 -4.65 -16.09
C GLY A 15 0.79 -5.56 -14.86
N GLU A 16 1.73 -6.49 -14.68
CA GLU A 16 1.83 -7.28 -13.45
C GLU A 16 2.77 -6.54 -12.48
N PRO A 17 2.28 -5.99 -11.36
CA PRO A 17 3.13 -5.26 -10.43
C PRO A 17 4.02 -6.23 -9.64
N GLU A 18 5.30 -5.91 -9.49
CA GLU A 18 6.21 -6.65 -8.61
C GLU A 18 6.08 -6.17 -7.16
N SER A 19 5.63 -4.94 -6.95
CA SER A 19 5.59 -4.27 -5.65
C SER A 19 4.37 -3.37 -5.46
N TRP A 20 3.75 -3.44 -4.28
CA TRP A 20 2.56 -2.67 -3.91
C TRP A 20 2.71 -2.10 -2.50
N LEU A 21 2.57 -0.78 -2.35
CA LEU A 21 2.47 -0.11 -1.05
C LEU A 21 1.01 0.26 -0.73
N ASP A 22 0.43 -0.33 0.31
CA ASP A 22 -0.90 0.06 0.82
C ASP A 22 -0.74 1.10 1.94
N VAL A 23 -1.22 2.32 1.70
CA VAL A 23 -1.11 3.42 2.66
C VAL A 23 -2.24 3.30 3.68
N GLU A 24 -1.88 3.36 4.96
CA GLU A 24 -2.78 2.97 6.05
C GLU A 24 -3.32 1.54 5.88
N ALA A 25 -2.40 0.59 5.69
CA ALA A 25 -2.72 -0.82 5.45
C ALA A 25 -3.47 -1.49 6.60
N GLY A 26 -3.45 -0.89 7.79
CA GLY A 26 -4.10 -1.42 8.98
C GLY A 26 -3.55 -2.80 9.34
N ASP A 27 -4.43 -3.80 9.38
CA ASP A 27 -4.09 -5.20 9.64
C ASP A 27 -3.74 -6.01 8.38
N GLY A 28 -3.52 -5.35 7.23
CA GLY A 28 -3.07 -5.99 5.99
C GLY A 28 -4.15 -6.79 5.27
N ARG A 29 -5.44 -6.58 5.57
CA ARG A 29 -6.56 -7.30 4.94
C ARG A 29 -6.59 -7.20 3.43
N PHE A 30 -6.22 -6.04 2.88
CA PHE A 30 -6.15 -5.85 1.43
C PHE A 30 -5.07 -6.76 0.84
N ALA A 31 -3.84 -6.65 1.33
CA ALA A 31 -2.70 -7.46 0.89
C ALA A 31 -3.00 -8.96 0.97
N ALA A 32 -3.52 -9.43 2.11
CA ALA A 32 -3.89 -10.83 2.30
C ALA A 32 -4.91 -11.32 1.25
N ALA A 33 -5.88 -10.49 0.86
CA ALA A 33 -6.85 -10.83 -0.16
C ALA A 33 -6.31 -10.68 -1.59
N ALA A 34 -5.44 -9.70 -1.84
CA ALA A 34 -4.87 -9.40 -3.15
C ALA A 34 -3.80 -10.43 -3.56
N ARG A 35 -3.04 -10.97 -2.60
CA ARG A 35 -2.01 -12.00 -2.83
C ARG A 35 -2.54 -13.25 -3.53
N ALA A 36 -3.81 -13.61 -3.32
CA ALA A 36 -4.43 -14.72 -4.05
C ALA A 36 -4.62 -14.47 -5.56
N LEU A 37 -4.59 -13.21 -5.97
CA LEU A 37 -4.73 -12.78 -7.38
C LEU A 37 -3.40 -12.33 -7.99
N LEU A 38 -2.46 -11.92 -7.14
CA LEU A 38 -1.14 -11.40 -7.49
C LEU A 38 -0.08 -12.11 -6.63
N PRO A 39 0.18 -13.42 -6.87
CA PRO A 39 0.98 -14.24 -5.96
C PRO A 39 2.47 -13.87 -5.93
N TYR A 40 2.95 -13.14 -6.94
CA TYR A 40 4.35 -12.73 -7.06
C TYR A 40 4.57 -11.25 -6.71
N THR A 41 3.53 -10.52 -6.33
CA THR A 41 3.65 -9.12 -5.89
C THR A 41 4.02 -9.08 -4.40
N ALA A 42 5.05 -8.30 -4.07
CA ALA A 42 5.36 -7.92 -2.70
C ALA A 42 4.35 -6.86 -2.22
N PHE A 43 3.73 -7.10 -1.07
CA PHE A 43 2.75 -6.21 -0.46
C PHE A 43 3.30 -5.61 0.83
N ASP A 44 3.66 -4.34 0.76
CA ASP A 44 4.11 -3.56 1.89
C ASP A 44 3.01 -2.62 2.38
N GLY A 45 3.12 -2.16 3.62
CA GLY A 45 2.13 -1.25 4.19
C GLY A 45 2.71 -0.14 5.04
N THR A 46 2.03 1.01 5.06
CA THR A 46 2.32 2.09 6.01
C THR A 46 1.20 2.27 7.02
N GLY A 47 1.49 2.88 8.16
CA GLY A 47 0.49 3.27 9.15
C GLY A 47 1.08 3.89 10.40
N LEU A 48 0.26 4.65 11.14
CA LEU A 48 0.68 5.26 12.41
C LEU A 48 0.60 4.29 13.60
N GLY A 49 -0.39 3.40 13.57
CA GLY A 49 -0.67 2.44 14.64
C GLY A 49 0.19 1.18 14.58
N GLY A 50 0.10 0.36 15.62
CA GLY A 50 0.88 -0.89 15.72
C GLY A 50 0.32 -2.05 14.90
N GLU A 51 -0.85 -1.88 14.29
CA GLU A 51 -1.51 -2.88 13.43
C GLU A 51 -0.67 -3.24 12.21
N VAL A 52 0.03 -2.28 11.60
CA VAL A 52 0.86 -2.54 10.41
C VAL A 52 2.03 -3.47 10.75
N GLU A 53 2.67 -3.24 11.90
CA GLU A 53 3.75 -4.12 12.40
C GLU A 53 3.25 -5.51 12.77
N ARG A 54 2.03 -5.60 13.34
CA ARG A 54 1.38 -6.89 13.62
C ARG A 54 1.04 -7.62 12.32
N ALA A 55 0.58 -6.91 11.30
CA ALA A 55 0.26 -7.47 10.00
C ALA A 55 1.51 -8.06 9.33
N ARG A 56 2.65 -7.34 9.37
CA ARG A 56 3.95 -7.87 8.92
C ARG A 56 4.37 -9.10 9.72
N SER A 57 4.29 -9.03 11.05
CA SER A 57 4.63 -10.17 11.93
C SER A 57 3.76 -11.40 11.67
N ALA A 58 2.53 -11.21 11.21
CA ALA A 58 1.59 -12.27 10.82
C ALA A 58 1.74 -12.73 9.36
N GLY A 59 2.65 -12.13 8.58
CA GLY A 59 2.85 -12.43 7.15
C GLY A 59 1.76 -11.90 6.22
N ALA A 60 0.88 -11.01 6.70
CA ALA A 60 -0.10 -10.35 5.84
C ALA A 60 0.55 -9.27 4.95
N LEU A 61 1.60 -8.64 5.46
CA LEU A 61 2.47 -7.71 4.73
C LEU A 61 3.89 -8.29 4.67
N ASP A 62 4.62 -7.99 3.61
CA ASP A 62 6.03 -8.34 3.44
C ASP A 62 6.90 -7.36 4.25
N GLU A 63 6.72 -6.05 4.08
CA GLU A 63 7.27 -5.00 4.95
C GLU A 63 6.21 -4.06 5.54
N ALA A 64 6.57 -3.43 6.67
CA ALA A 64 5.73 -2.44 7.35
C ALA A 64 6.55 -1.20 7.71
N TYR A 65 5.97 -0.03 7.47
CA TYR A 65 6.60 1.26 7.77
C TYR A 65 5.70 2.08 8.69
N ARG A 66 6.21 2.42 9.87
CA ARG A 66 5.49 3.29 10.80
C ARG A 66 5.66 4.75 10.42
N GLY A 67 4.58 5.41 10.00
CA GLY A 67 4.59 6.82 9.62
C GLY A 67 3.53 7.15 8.59
N THR A 68 3.40 8.45 8.30
CA THR A 68 2.63 8.93 7.16
C THR A 68 3.46 8.81 5.89
N LEU A 69 2.81 8.67 4.73
CA LEU A 69 3.52 8.54 3.47
C LEU A 69 4.43 9.77 3.16
N PRO A 70 4.04 11.03 3.42
CA PRO A 70 4.93 12.17 3.21
C PRO A 70 6.21 12.14 4.04
N LEU A 71 6.17 11.58 5.26
CA LEU A 71 7.38 11.43 6.09
C LEU A 71 8.29 10.31 5.57
N LEU A 72 7.71 9.27 4.99
CA LEU A 72 8.43 8.09 4.51
C LEU A 72 8.91 8.21 3.05
N ALA A 73 8.35 9.16 2.27
CA ALA A 73 8.57 9.23 0.83
C ALA A 73 10.04 9.34 0.41
N GLY A 74 10.87 10.02 1.20
CA GLY A 74 12.30 10.13 0.93
C GLY A 74 13.06 8.80 1.04
N GLU A 75 12.69 7.96 2.00
CA GLU A 75 13.27 6.62 2.19
C GLU A 75 12.71 5.62 1.17
N LEU A 76 11.45 5.81 0.78
CA LEU A 76 10.70 4.89 -0.06
C LEU A 76 10.71 5.24 -1.56
N ALA A 77 11.52 6.21 -1.97
CA ALA A 77 11.49 6.77 -3.32
C ALA A 77 11.76 5.71 -4.41
N GLY A 78 10.87 5.64 -5.41
CA GLY A 78 10.99 4.73 -6.57
C GLY A 78 11.01 3.24 -6.24
N ARG A 79 10.40 2.81 -5.13
CA ARG A 79 10.43 1.41 -4.66
C ARG A 79 9.20 0.59 -5.04
N TYR A 80 8.13 1.23 -5.55
CA TYR A 80 6.84 0.55 -5.73
C TYR A 80 6.25 0.77 -7.12
N ASP A 81 5.73 -0.30 -7.73
CA ASP A 81 4.98 -0.18 -8.99
C ASP A 81 3.58 0.41 -8.78
N VAL A 82 3.02 0.20 -7.58
CA VAL A 82 1.66 0.60 -7.22
C VAL A 82 1.60 1.16 -5.81
N VAL A 83 0.89 2.28 -5.66
CA VAL A 83 0.55 2.87 -4.35
C VAL A 83 -0.96 2.91 -4.18
N GLY A 84 -1.46 2.22 -3.16
CA GLY A 84 -2.88 2.20 -2.79
C GLY A 84 -3.20 3.24 -1.72
N LEU A 85 -3.96 4.28 -2.09
CA LEU A 85 -4.54 5.25 -1.15
C LEU A 85 -6.01 4.88 -0.83
N LEU A 86 -6.23 3.66 -0.35
CA LEU A 86 -7.58 3.06 -0.27
C LEU A 86 -8.48 3.62 0.86
N HIS A 87 -7.86 4.28 1.85
CA HIS A 87 -8.50 4.77 3.08
C HIS A 87 -8.21 6.25 3.38
N GLN A 88 -7.19 6.86 2.76
CA GLN A 88 -6.61 8.14 3.21
C GLN A 88 -7.27 9.41 2.66
N LEU A 89 -7.75 9.44 1.40
CA LEU A 89 -8.01 10.73 0.74
C LEU A 89 -9.18 11.55 1.31
N GLY A 90 -10.12 10.94 2.03
CA GLY A 90 -11.27 11.64 2.62
C GLY A 90 -10.92 12.46 3.86
N ASP A 91 -9.95 11.98 4.64
CA ASP A 91 -9.57 12.53 5.95
C ASP A 91 -8.13 13.07 5.96
N CYS A 92 -7.46 13.09 4.80
CA CYS A 92 -6.09 13.59 4.64
C CYS A 92 -6.06 15.12 4.84
N PRO A 93 -5.27 15.64 5.80
CA PRO A 93 -5.17 17.08 6.04
C PRO A 93 -4.55 17.86 4.88
N ASP A 94 -3.66 17.22 4.11
CA ASP A 94 -3.02 17.79 2.94
C ASP A 94 -2.97 16.77 1.78
N PRO A 95 -4.07 16.65 1.00
CA PRO A 95 -4.14 15.71 -0.12
C PRO A 95 -3.08 15.96 -1.20
N ALA A 96 -2.60 17.20 -1.33
CA ALA A 96 -1.58 17.53 -2.32
C ALA A 96 -0.21 16.98 -1.90
N ALA A 97 0.15 17.12 -0.62
CA ALA A 97 1.35 16.50 -0.08
C ALA A 97 1.29 14.96 -0.17
N GLU A 98 0.12 14.37 0.11
CA GLU A 98 -0.08 12.92 0.01
C GLU A 98 0.11 12.41 -1.42
N LEU A 99 -0.47 13.09 -2.41
CA LEU A 99 -0.30 12.72 -3.82
C LEU A 99 1.13 12.96 -4.32
N ALA A 100 1.80 14.02 -3.87
CA ALA A 100 3.20 14.25 -4.18
C ALA A 100 4.10 13.14 -3.60
N ALA A 101 3.82 12.71 -2.37
CA ALA A 101 4.51 11.62 -1.72
C ALA A 101 4.26 10.28 -2.42
N ALA A 102 3.00 9.99 -2.80
CA ALA A 102 2.63 8.81 -3.58
C ALA A 102 3.38 8.76 -4.91
N ARG A 103 3.50 9.90 -5.59
CA ARG A 103 4.29 9.97 -6.83
C ARG A 103 5.79 9.79 -6.61
N ALA A 104 6.33 10.16 -5.45
CA ALA A 104 7.76 10.03 -5.17
C ALA A 104 8.16 8.56 -4.91
N VAL A 105 7.26 7.75 -4.34
CA VAL A 105 7.53 6.35 -4.01
C VAL A 105 7.25 5.38 -5.16
N LEU A 106 6.50 5.83 -6.18
CA LEU A 106 6.39 5.19 -7.50
C LEU A 106 7.71 5.30 -8.27
#